data_AF-A0A965HHG8-F1
#
_entry.id   AF-A0A965HHG8-F1
#
_cell.length_a   1.000
_cell.length_b   1.000
_cell.length_c   1.000
_cell.angle_alpha   90.00
_cell.angle_beta   90.00
_cell.angle_gamma   90.00
#
_symmetry.space_group_name_H-M   'P 1'
#
loop_
_entity.id
_entity.type
_entity.pdbx_description
1 polymer ?
#
loop_
_entity_poly.entity_id
_entity_poly.type
_entity_poly.pdbx_seq_one_letter_code
_entity_poly.pdbx_strand_id
1 'polypeptide(L)'
;MSRLQADLLAGKRITTDEAREIYNWPLAQLGELADMRRNLAKRDDYGGQGEKVVTYIVDRNINYTNVCDVYCKFCAFYRTEKDSDHYVLSHAQIDAKIDELAAVGGNQILLQGGHHPKLDLEWYLDLLRHLRTKYPQVNIHGFSPPEFNHFAEVFQMPLEKVIGKFKEAG
;
A
#
# COMPACT_ATOMS: atom_id res chain seq x y z
N MET A 1 26.99 3.73 -27.21
CA MET A 1 26.32 3.46 -25.93
C MET A 1 27.11 4.17 -24.84
N SER A 2 26.48 5.06 -24.06
CA SER A 2 27.16 5.77 -22.97
C SER A 2 27.57 4.79 -21.86
N ARG A 3 28.53 5.18 -21.00
CA ARG A 3 28.88 4.39 -19.81
C ARG A 3 27.64 4.09 -18.97
N LEU A 4 26.79 5.11 -18.75
CA LEU A 4 25.58 4.97 -17.94
C LEU A 4 24.58 3.98 -18.57
N GLN A 5 24.42 3.99 -19.89
CA GLN A 5 23.64 2.96 -20.59
C GLN A 5 24.22 1.56 -20.38
N ALA A 6 25.54 1.39 -20.45
CA ALA A 6 26.18 0.10 -20.19
C ALA A 6 25.97 -0.38 -18.73
N ASP A 7 26.10 0.53 -17.77
CA ASP A 7 25.90 0.23 -16.35
C ASP A 7 24.44 -0.15 -16.05
N LEU A 8 23.47 0.53 -16.67
CA LEU A 8 22.05 0.16 -16.61
C LEU A 8 21.82 -1.26 -17.18
N LEU A 9 22.33 -1.56 -18.36
CA LEU A 9 22.15 -2.87 -18.99
C LEU A 9 22.86 -4.00 -18.23
N ALA A 10 23.94 -3.69 -17.53
CA ALA A 10 24.61 -4.62 -16.60
C ALA A 10 23.85 -4.79 -15.26
N GLY A 11 22.75 -4.07 -15.07
CA GLY A 11 21.93 -4.12 -13.86
C GLY A 11 22.52 -3.46 -12.63
N LYS A 12 23.50 -2.57 -12.81
CA LYS A 12 24.12 -1.85 -11.70
C LYS A 12 23.16 -0.83 -11.11
N ARG A 13 23.31 -0.58 -9.81
CA ARG A 13 22.61 0.50 -9.11
C ARG A 13 23.17 1.84 -9.57
N ILE A 14 22.29 2.73 -10.03
CA ILE A 14 22.64 4.11 -10.36
C ILE A 14 22.78 4.96 -9.10
N THR A 15 23.59 6.01 -9.20
CA THR A 15 23.75 7.07 -8.20
C THR A 15 22.64 8.11 -8.32
N THR A 16 22.52 8.99 -7.33
CA THR A 16 21.59 10.12 -7.34
C THR A 16 21.87 11.08 -8.51
N ASP A 17 23.14 11.33 -8.84
CA ASP A 17 23.50 12.24 -9.93
C ASP A 17 23.18 11.64 -11.30
N GLU A 18 23.42 10.34 -11.49
CA GLU A 18 23.00 9.61 -12.69
C GLU A 18 21.46 9.60 -12.83
N ALA A 19 20.72 9.46 -11.73
CA ALA A 19 19.25 9.55 -11.78
C ALA A 19 18.75 10.93 -12.24
N ARG A 20 19.41 12.01 -11.80
CA ARG A 20 19.12 13.38 -12.26
C ARG A 20 19.45 13.59 -13.73
N GLU A 21 20.54 12.99 -14.20
CA GLU A 21 20.91 13.01 -15.61
C GLU A 21 19.82 12.32 -16.46
N ILE A 22 19.46 11.09 -16.08
CA ILE A 22 18.48 10.24 -16.76
C ILE A 22 17.09 10.90 -16.81
N TYR A 23 16.70 11.67 -15.78
CA TYR A 23 15.42 12.39 -15.75
C TYR A 23 15.19 13.29 -16.97
N ASN A 24 16.26 13.80 -17.59
CA ASN A 24 16.21 14.69 -18.73
C ASN A 24 16.35 13.97 -20.10
N TRP A 25 16.44 12.64 -20.10
CA TRP A 25 16.60 11.88 -21.34
C TRP A 25 15.29 11.79 -22.14
N PRO A 26 15.38 11.56 -23.46
CA PRO A 26 14.19 11.33 -24.29
C PRO A 26 13.35 10.16 -23.77
N LEU A 27 12.03 10.33 -23.72
CA LEU A 27 11.09 9.33 -23.19
C LEU A 27 11.23 7.97 -23.88
N ALA A 28 11.41 7.95 -25.21
CA ALA A 28 11.57 6.69 -25.96
C ALA A 28 12.81 5.91 -25.48
N GLN A 29 13.94 6.60 -25.31
CA GLN A 29 15.17 6.01 -24.79
C GLN A 29 14.99 5.49 -23.36
N LEU A 30 14.28 6.24 -22.51
CA LEU A 30 13.96 5.80 -21.15
C LEU A 30 13.05 4.56 -21.15
N GLY A 31 12.05 4.53 -22.03
CA GLY A 31 11.13 3.40 -22.17
C GLY A 31 11.86 2.11 -22.57
N GLU A 32 12.73 2.18 -23.57
CA GLU A 32 13.54 1.02 -24.01
C GLU A 32 14.42 0.49 -22.89
N LEU A 33 15.16 1.37 -22.20
CA LEU A 33 16.03 0.97 -21.09
C LEU A 33 15.23 0.41 -19.91
N ALA A 34 14.07 0.98 -19.60
CA ALA A 34 13.18 0.49 -18.54
C ALA A 34 12.63 -0.91 -18.86
N ASP A 35 12.21 -1.16 -20.10
CA ASP A 35 11.75 -2.48 -20.53
C ASP A 35 12.88 -3.52 -20.44
N MET A 36 14.07 -3.19 -20.93
CA MET A 36 15.25 -4.06 -20.80
C MET A 36 15.60 -4.37 -19.34
N ARG A 37 15.52 -3.36 -18.44
CA ARG A 37 15.75 -3.55 -17.00
C ARG A 37 14.68 -4.43 -16.38
N ARG A 38 13.40 -4.25 -16.73
CA ARG A 38 12.30 -5.11 -16.29
C ARG A 38 12.54 -6.55 -16.71
N ASN A 39 12.90 -6.77 -17.98
CA ASN A 39 13.13 -8.11 -18.52
C ASN A 39 14.31 -8.79 -17.81
N LEU A 40 15.44 -8.09 -17.65
CA LEU A 40 16.59 -8.62 -16.92
C LEU A 40 16.25 -8.94 -15.45
N ALA A 41 15.49 -8.08 -14.76
CA ALA A 41 15.09 -8.31 -13.38
C ALA A 41 14.09 -9.45 -13.20
N LYS A 42 13.36 -9.82 -14.27
CA LYS A 42 12.32 -10.85 -14.26
C LYS A 42 12.73 -12.14 -14.95
N ARG A 43 13.91 -12.19 -15.57
CA ARG A 43 14.36 -13.32 -16.39
C ARG A 43 14.19 -14.67 -15.70
N ASP A 44 14.64 -14.78 -14.45
CA ASP A 44 14.66 -16.06 -13.73
C ASP A 44 13.32 -16.38 -13.04
N ASP A 45 12.41 -15.40 -12.94
CA ASP A 45 11.07 -15.61 -12.40
C ASP A 45 10.26 -16.57 -13.31
N TYR A 46 9.27 -17.25 -12.73
CA TYR A 46 8.35 -18.15 -13.45
C TYR A 46 9.05 -19.23 -14.29
N GLY A 47 10.17 -19.77 -13.79
CA GLY A 47 10.92 -20.80 -14.48
C GLY A 47 11.60 -20.31 -15.76
N GLY A 48 12.14 -19.09 -15.74
CA GLY A 48 12.83 -18.51 -16.90
C GLY A 48 11.92 -17.74 -17.86
N GLN A 49 10.68 -17.42 -17.46
CA GLN A 49 9.66 -16.83 -18.34
C GLN A 49 9.16 -15.45 -17.88
N GLY A 50 9.72 -14.86 -16.82
CA GLY A 50 9.16 -13.64 -16.25
C GLY A 50 9.17 -12.41 -17.17
N GLU A 51 9.94 -12.42 -18.26
CA GLU A 51 9.85 -11.40 -19.31
C GLU A 51 8.48 -11.42 -20.05
N LYS A 52 7.85 -12.60 -20.12
CA LYS A 52 6.56 -12.83 -20.81
C LYS A 52 5.36 -12.84 -19.86
N VAL A 53 5.60 -12.83 -18.56
CA VAL A 53 4.54 -12.87 -17.54
C VAL A 53 4.30 -11.48 -16.99
N VAL A 54 3.04 -11.06 -16.98
CA VAL A 54 2.58 -9.86 -16.29
C VAL A 54 1.58 -10.32 -15.25
N THR A 55 1.85 -10.01 -13.98
CA THR A 55 0.97 -10.37 -12.87
C THR A 55 0.04 -9.22 -12.52
N TYR A 56 -1.09 -9.58 -11.92
CA TYR A 56 -2.05 -8.66 -11.34
C TYR A 56 -2.63 -9.30 -10.09
N ILE A 57 -3.31 -8.48 -9.30
CA ILE A 57 -4.10 -8.92 -8.14
C ILE A 57 -5.46 -8.25 -8.21
N VAL A 58 -6.51 -8.99 -7.84
CA VAL A 58 -7.85 -8.43 -7.65
C VAL A 58 -7.95 -8.02 -6.18
N ASP A 59 -7.84 -6.72 -5.95
CA ASP A 59 -7.78 -6.09 -4.65
C ASP A 59 -8.96 -5.13 -4.45
N ARG A 60 -9.34 -4.88 -3.19
CA ARG A 60 -10.27 -3.81 -2.85
C ARG A 60 -9.68 -2.83 -1.86
N ASN A 61 -9.67 -1.56 -2.25
CA ASN A 61 -9.48 -0.43 -1.34
C ASN A 61 -10.68 -0.32 -0.39
N ILE A 62 -10.41 -0.46 0.91
CA ILE A 62 -11.37 -0.23 1.97
C ILE A 62 -10.84 0.90 2.83
N ASN A 63 -11.46 2.07 2.69
CA ASN A 63 -11.22 3.16 3.61
C ASN A 63 -12.14 3.06 4.81
N TYR A 64 -11.61 2.66 5.97
CA TYR A 64 -12.42 2.43 7.17
C TYR A 64 -12.91 3.73 7.81
N THR A 65 -12.26 4.86 7.55
CA THR A 65 -12.71 6.20 7.93
C THR A 65 -12.09 7.24 7.00
N ASN A 66 -12.79 8.34 6.76
CA ASN A 66 -12.21 9.54 6.13
C ASN A 66 -11.87 10.65 7.15
N VAL A 67 -12.12 10.44 8.44
CA VAL A 67 -11.77 11.38 9.52
C VAL A 67 -10.26 11.41 9.68
N CYS A 68 -9.65 12.59 9.53
CA CYS A 68 -8.18 12.74 9.57
C CYS A 68 -7.79 14.09 10.18
N ASP A 69 -6.66 14.15 10.89
CA ASP A 69 -6.14 15.35 11.54
C ASP A 69 -4.82 15.87 10.94
N VAL A 70 -4.38 15.33 9.79
CA VAL A 70 -3.12 15.72 9.12
C VAL A 70 -3.26 16.92 8.20
N TYR A 71 -4.43 17.13 7.58
CA TYR A 71 -4.70 18.24 6.65
C TYR A 71 -3.73 18.32 5.45
N CYS A 72 -3.42 17.18 4.81
CA CYS A 72 -2.58 17.14 3.61
C CYS A 72 -3.12 18.04 2.49
N LYS A 73 -2.31 19.00 2.00
CA LYS A 73 -2.73 20.00 0.99
C LYS A 73 -3.21 19.43 -0.35
N PHE A 74 -2.83 18.20 -0.67
CA PHE A 74 -3.21 17.51 -1.91
C PHE A 74 -4.33 16.48 -1.70
N CYS A 75 -4.80 16.28 -0.47
CA CYS A 75 -5.73 15.22 -0.14
C CYS A 75 -7.18 15.70 -0.22
N ALA A 76 -7.94 15.18 -1.20
CA ALA A 76 -9.39 15.42 -1.30
C ALA A 76 -10.22 14.49 -0.39
N PHE A 77 -9.59 13.49 0.21
CA PHE A 77 -10.26 12.44 0.99
C PHE A 77 -10.57 12.86 2.43
N TYR A 78 -9.67 13.63 3.06
CA TYR A 78 -9.78 13.99 4.47
C TYR A 78 -11.08 14.75 4.79
N ARG A 79 -11.67 14.41 5.94
CA ARG A 79 -12.74 15.14 6.61
C ARG A 79 -12.41 15.36 8.08
N THR A 80 -12.96 16.42 8.65
CA THR A 80 -13.17 16.57 10.09
C THR A 80 -14.51 15.97 10.48
N GLU A 81 -14.72 15.71 11.77
CA GLU A 81 -16.04 15.30 12.29
C GLU A 81 -17.12 16.40 12.13
N LYS A 82 -16.76 17.63 11.72
CA LYS A 82 -17.72 18.70 11.42
C LYS A 82 -18.27 18.60 9.99
N ASP A 83 -17.60 17.88 9.11
CA ASP A 83 -18.03 17.72 7.73
C ASP A 83 -19.17 16.70 7.66
N SER A 84 -20.20 16.99 6.87
CA SER A 84 -21.43 16.18 6.81
C SER A 84 -21.23 14.79 6.21
N ASP A 85 -20.16 14.59 5.44
CA ASP A 85 -19.83 13.35 4.76
C ASP A 85 -18.66 12.60 5.45
N HIS A 86 -18.35 12.92 6.71
CA HIS A 86 -17.43 12.12 7.50
C HIS A 86 -18.05 10.74 7.84
N TYR A 87 -17.21 9.73 8.02
CA TYR A 87 -17.66 8.40 8.41
C TYR A 87 -16.60 7.58 9.14
N VAL A 88 -17.06 6.61 9.92
CA VAL A 88 -16.31 5.41 10.32
C VAL A 88 -17.17 4.21 9.90
N LEU A 89 -16.60 3.30 9.12
CA LEU A 89 -17.33 2.13 8.64
C LEU A 89 -17.54 1.14 9.79
N SER A 90 -18.74 0.57 9.86
CA SER A 90 -19.03 -0.57 10.71
C SER A 90 -18.43 -1.86 10.14
N HIS A 91 -18.26 -2.90 10.98
CA HIS A 91 -17.85 -4.23 10.53
C HIS A 91 -18.77 -4.76 9.42
N ALA A 92 -20.08 -4.56 9.52
CA ALA A 92 -21.02 -5.00 8.48
C ALA A 92 -20.78 -4.32 7.12
N GLN A 93 -20.41 -3.02 7.11
CA GLN A 93 -20.09 -2.31 5.87
C GLN A 93 -18.73 -2.75 5.30
N ILE A 94 -17.75 -3.07 6.14
CA ILE A 94 -16.46 -3.62 5.72
C ILE A 94 -16.66 -5.04 5.17
N ASP A 95 -17.46 -5.85 5.86
CA ASP A 95 -17.82 -7.22 5.47
C ASP A 95 -18.44 -7.25 4.08
N ALA A 96 -19.48 -6.43 3.84
CA ALA A 96 -20.12 -6.35 2.53
C ALA A 96 -19.12 -6.03 1.40
N LYS A 97 -18.14 -5.17 1.66
CA LYS A 97 -17.08 -4.84 0.69
C LYS A 97 -16.18 -6.04 0.40
N ILE A 98 -15.88 -6.86 1.41
CA ILE A 98 -15.05 -8.05 1.27
C ILE A 98 -15.82 -9.18 0.60
N ASP A 99 -17.11 -9.34 0.92
CA ASP A 99 -17.98 -10.32 0.26
C ASP A 99 -18.09 -10.04 -1.24
N GLU A 100 -18.28 -8.77 -1.61
CA GLU A 100 -18.25 -8.32 -3.02
C GLU A 100 -16.89 -8.57 -3.70
N LEU A 101 -15.77 -8.42 -2.99
CA LEU A 101 -14.43 -8.74 -3.49
C LEU A 101 -14.28 -10.25 -3.73
N ALA A 102 -14.69 -11.07 -2.76
CA ALA A 102 -14.62 -12.52 -2.86
C ALA A 102 -15.49 -13.05 -4.01
N ALA A 103 -16.65 -12.43 -4.25
CA ALA A 103 -17.55 -12.78 -5.35
C ALA A 103 -16.91 -12.60 -6.74
N VAL A 104 -15.91 -11.72 -6.88
CA VAL A 104 -15.14 -11.53 -8.12
C VAL A 104 -13.79 -12.25 -8.12
N GLY A 105 -13.56 -13.15 -7.16
CA GLY A 105 -12.33 -13.93 -7.04
C GLY A 105 -11.13 -13.16 -6.49
N GLY A 106 -11.35 -12.00 -5.87
CA GLY A 106 -10.30 -11.25 -5.22
C GLY A 106 -9.93 -11.81 -3.84
N ASN A 107 -8.69 -11.57 -3.44
CA ASN A 107 -8.10 -12.17 -2.25
C ASN A 107 -7.21 -11.21 -1.45
N GLN A 108 -7.28 -9.91 -1.72
CA GLN A 108 -6.57 -8.90 -0.93
C GLN A 108 -7.42 -7.64 -0.74
N ILE A 109 -7.28 -7.03 0.44
CA ILE A 109 -7.78 -5.68 0.69
C ILE A 109 -6.63 -4.73 0.99
N LEU A 110 -6.73 -3.50 0.48
CA LEU A 110 -5.95 -2.37 0.97
C LEU A 110 -6.79 -1.63 2.02
N LEU A 111 -6.45 -1.81 3.30
CA LEU A 111 -7.18 -1.24 4.44
C LEU A 111 -6.46 0.01 4.93
N GLN A 112 -6.94 1.21 4.56
CA GLN A 112 -6.28 2.49 4.90
C GLN A 112 -7.29 3.54 5.30
N GLY A 113 -7.05 4.33 6.32
CA GLY A 113 -8.00 5.36 6.76
C GLY A 113 -7.39 6.75 6.85
N GLY A 114 -8.23 7.70 7.24
CA GLY A 114 -7.74 8.93 7.84
C GLY A 114 -7.10 8.67 9.21
N HIS A 115 -6.22 9.59 9.62
CA HIS A 115 -5.62 9.59 10.95
C HIS A 115 -6.67 10.01 11.98
N HIS A 116 -7.50 9.06 12.42
CA HIS A 116 -8.60 9.37 13.31
C HIS A 116 -8.07 9.63 14.73
N PRO A 117 -8.37 10.78 15.37
CA PRO A 117 -7.79 11.15 16.67
C PRO A 117 -8.44 10.47 17.89
N LYS A 118 -9.47 9.63 17.70
CA LYS A 118 -10.32 9.10 18.78
C LYS A 118 -10.56 7.59 18.72
N LEU A 119 -10.23 6.94 17.61
CA LEU A 119 -10.27 5.48 17.56
C LEU A 119 -9.10 4.97 18.40
N ASP A 120 -9.41 4.18 19.41
CA ASP A 120 -8.40 3.60 20.30
C ASP A 120 -7.72 2.39 19.67
N LEU A 121 -6.66 1.91 20.30
CA LEU A 121 -5.90 0.76 19.84
C LEU A 121 -6.78 -0.49 19.68
N GLU A 122 -7.69 -0.73 20.63
CA GLU A 122 -8.49 -1.95 20.64
C GLU A 122 -9.46 -2.00 19.45
N TRP A 123 -10.01 -0.86 19.03
CA TRP A 123 -10.82 -0.76 17.82
C TRP A 123 -10.10 -1.33 16.59
N TYR A 124 -8.82 -0.99 16.40
CA TYR A 124 -8.03 -1.49 15.28
C TYR A 124 -7.69 -2.98 15.41
N LEU A 125 -7.32 -3.43 16.61
CA LEU A 125 -6.99 -4.83 16.85
C LEU A 125 -8.21 -5.73 16.69
N ASP A 126 -9.37 -5.29 17.16
CA ASP A 126 -10.64 -6.01 17.00
C ASP A 126 -11.07 -6.07 15.55
N LEU A 127 -10.89 -5.00 14.78
CA LEU A 127 -11.12 -5.03 13.33
C LEU A 127 -10.22 -6.07 12.67
N LEU A 128 -8.91 -6.07 12.95
CA LEU A 128 -7.98 -7.04 12.36
C LEU A 128 -8.32 -8.48 12.74
N ARG A 129 -8.60 -8.75 14.02
CA ARG A 129 -8.99 -10.10 14.50
C ARG A 129 -10.30 -10.56 13.85
N HIS A 130 -11.29 -9.67 13.74
CA HIS A 130 -12.56 -9.93 13.06
C HIS A 130 -12.31 -10.33 11.60
N LEU A 131 -11.53 -9.53 10.87
CA LEU A 131 -11.20 -9.78 9.47
C LEU A 131 -10.42 -11.09 9.29
N ARG A 132 -9.43 -11.35 10.14
CA ARG A 132 -8.61 -12.57 10.07
C ARG A 132 -9.42 -13.83 10.38
N THR A 133 -10.39 -13.73 11.29
CA THR A 133 -11.28 -14.83 11.66
C THR A 133 -12.32 -15.10 10.58
N LYS A 134 -12.96 -14.06 10.07
CA LYS A 134 -14.07 -14.19 9.11
C LYS A 134 -13.60 -14.44 7.68
N TYR A 135 -12.46 -13.88 7.27
CA TYR A 135 -11.90 -13.99 5.92
C TYR A 135 -10.44 -14.47 5.93
N PRO A 136 -10.15 -15.68 6.44
CA PRO A 136 -8.77 -16.19 6.51
C PRO A 136 -8.08 -16.30 5.14
N GLN A 137 -8.86 -16.36 4.05
CA GLN A 137 -8.41 -16.41 2.66
C GLN A 137 -8.02 -15.04 2.08
N VAL A 138 -8.36 -13.93 2.74
CA VAL A 138 -8.07 -12.57 2.27
C VAL A 138 -6.79 -12.06 2.93
N ASN A 139 -5.84 -11.59 2.13
CA ASN A 139 -4.65 -10.91 2.59
C ASN A 139 -5.01 -9.47 3.03
N ILE A 140 -4.62 -9.10 4.24
CA ILE A 140 -4.84 -7.75 4.79
C ILE A 140 -3.59 -6.92 4.47
N HIS A 141 -3.63 -6.12 3.42
CA HIS A 141 -2.65 -5.07 3.18
C HIS A 141 -3.11 -3.81 3.92
N GLY A 142 -2.85 -3.78 5.22
CA GLY A 142 -3.38 -2.74 6.11
C GLY A 142 -2.37 -1.66 6.46
N PHE A 143 -2.88 -0.43 6.52
CA PHE A 143 -2.25 0.77 7.08
C PHE A 143 -1.02 1.23 6.32
N SER A 144 -0.70 2.50 6.51
CA SER A 144 0.45 3.17 5.91
C SER A 144 1.48 3.55 6.97
N PRO A 145 2.75 3.79 6.58
CA PRO A 145 3.74 4.34 7.50
C PRO A 145 3.30 5.60 8.27
N PRO A 146 2.64 6.61 7.66
CA PRO A 146 2.15 7.76 8.43
C PRO A 146 1.03 7.39 9.43
N GLU A 147 0.16 6.43 9.12
CA GLU A 147 -0.83 5.91 10.09
C GLU A 147 -0.14 5.26 11.29
N PHE A 148 0.91 4.46 11.07
CA PHE A 148 1.66 3.86 12.17
C PHE A 148 2.41 4.88 13.04
N ASN A 149 2.91 5.97 12.44
CA ASN A 149 3.47 7.08 13.21
C ASN A 149 2.38 7.75 14.07
N HIS A 150 1.21 8.01 13.50
CA HIS A 150 0.05 8.54 14.22
C HIS A 150 -0.40 7.63 15.37
N PHE A 151 -0.48 6.32 15.13
CA PHE A 151 -0.81 5.33 16.14
C PHE A 151 0.18 5.33 17.30
N ALA A 152 1.49 5.41 17.02
CA ALA A 152 2.52 5.48 18.06
C ALA A 152 2.32 6.71 18.98
N GLU A 153 1.96 7.86 18.39
CA GLU A 153 1.68 9.10 19.12
C GLU A 153 0.38 9.01 19.93
N VAL A 154 -0.73 8.64 19.29
CA VAL A 154 -2.06 8.59 19.92
C VAL A 154 -2.15 7.50 20.99
N PHE A 155 -1.55 6.33 20.77
CA PHE A 155 -1.54 5.24 21.73
C PHE A 155 -0.42 5.36 22.77
N GLN A 156 0.41 6.41 22.68
CA GLN A 156 1.56 6.65 23.56
C GLN A 156 2.45 5.40 23.70
N MET A 157 2.76 4.77 22.57
CA MET A 157 3.43 3.47 22.50
C MET A 157 4.56 3.51 21.47
N PRO A 158 5.74 2.91 21.76
CA PRO A 158 6.79 2.78 20.76
C PRO A 158 6.30 2.12 19.47
N LEU A 159 6.70 2.68 18.32
CA LEU A 159 6.29 2.24 16.98
C LEU A 159 6.44 0.72 16.80
N GLU A 160 7.55 0.13 17.23
CA GLU A 160 7.79 -1.32 17.10
C GLU A 160 6.75 -2.16 17.87
N LYS A 161 6.30 -1.67 19.04
CA LYS A 161 5.26 -2.35 19.82
C LYS A 161 3.89 -2.25 19.17
N VAL A 162 3.57 -1.10 18.56
CA VAL A 162 2.32 -0.91 17.80
C VAL A 162 2.29 -1.88 16.62
N ILE A 163 3.36 -1.90 15.80
CA ILE A 163 3.48 -2.82 14.67
C ILE A 163 3.37 -4.28 15.13
N GLY A 164 4.04 -4.63 16.25
CA GLY A 164 3.96 -5.97 16.84
C GLY A 164 2.52 -6.39 17.17
N LYS A 165 1.77 -5.51 17.85
CA LYS A 165 0.36 -5.77 18.20
C LYS A 165 -0.55 -5.91 16.99
N PHE A 166 -0.37 -5.07 15.97
CA PHE A 166 -1.15 -5.15 14.74
C PHE A 166 -0.87 -6.46 14.01
N LYS A 167 0.41 -6.85 13.88
CA LYS A 167 0.82 -8.13 13.28
C LYS A 167 0.28 -9.34 14.04
N GLU A 168 0.18 -9.28 15.36
CA GLU A 168 -0.42 -10.34 16.18
C GLU A 168 -1.94 -10.45 15.94
N ALA A 169 -2.60 -9.34 15.63
CA ALA A 169 -4.05 -9.29 15.44
C ALA A 169 -4.52 -9.74 14.05
N GLY A 170 -3.70 -9.58 13.00
CA GLY A 170 -4.02 -10.00 11.63
C GLY A 170 -3.02 -9.53 10.60
#